data_AF-A0AAF0TR49-F1
#
_entry.id   AF-A0AAF0TR49-F1
#
_cell.length_a   1.000
_cell.length_b   1.000
_cell.length_c   1.000
_cell.angle_alpha   90.00
_cell.angle_beta   90.00
_cell.angle_gamma   90.00
#
_symmetry.space_group_name_H-M   'P 1'
#
loop_
_entity.id
_entity.type
_entity.pdbx_description
1 polymer ?
#
loop_
_entity_poly.entity_id
_entity_poly.type
_entity_poly.pdbx_seq_one_letter_code
_entity_poly.pdbx_strand_id
1 'polypeptide(L)'
;MAPYKALYGRRCRSPISWFEAGEAQLTGPHIVHQSMENLNIIQEKEKTVQRHQKSYIDVRRRGIEFEVDDWVYLNVSPVKGVRRFGKEGKLSTR
;
A
#
# COMPACT_ATOMS: atom_id res chain seq x y z
N MET A 1 3.45 12.14 -9.92
CA MET A 1 2.17 11.63 -10.48
C MET A 1 1.73 12.57 -11.58
N ALA A 2 1.34 12.03 -12.74
CA ALA A 2 0.71 12.84 -13.78
C ALA A 2 -0.69 13.27 -13.30
N PRO A 3 -1.10 14.55 -13.48
CA PRO A 3 -2.43 15.00 -13.09
C PRO A 3 -3.48 14.21 -13.89
N TYR A 4 -4.56 13.76 -13.24
CA TYR A 4 -5.66 12.99 -13.85
C TYR A 4 -6.18 13.60 -15.16
N LYS A 5 -6.23 14.94 -15.26
CA LYS A 5 -6.63 15.65 -16.49
C LYS A 5 -5.72 15.33 -17.69
N ALA A 6 -4.43 15.17 -17.47
CA ALA A 6 -3.47 14.81 -18.51
C ALA A 6 -3.63 13.35 -18.97
N LEU A 7 -4.06 12.45 -18.08
CA LEU A 7 -4.24 11.03 -18.40
C LEU A 7 -5.54 10.74 -19.15
N TYR A 8 -6.62 11.42 -18.78
CA TYR A 8 -7.96 11.08 -19.26
C TYR A 8 -8.62 12.18 -20.09
N GLY A 9 -7.98 13.33 -20.26
CA GLY A 9 -8.53 14.49 -20.97
C GLY A 9 -9.79 15.10 -20.32
N ARG A 10 -10.16 14.63 -19.11
CA ARG A 10 -11.36 15.03 -18.38
C ARG A 10 -10.97 15.58 -17.00
N ARG A 11 -11.77 16.50 -16.46
CA ARG A 11 -11.60 16.96 -15.07
C ARG A 11 -11.90 15.81 -14.11
N CYS A 12 -11.18 15.75 -12.99
CA CYS A 12 -11.45 14.76 -11.94
C CYS A 12 -12.90 14.90 -11.43
N ARG A 13 -13.59 13.78 -11.25
CA ARG A 13 -14.78 13.73 -10.39
C ARG A 13 -14.32 13.27 -9.02
N SER A 14 -14.01 14.22 -8.14
CA SER A 14 -13.75 13.92 -6.73
C SER A 14 -14.98 14.32 -5.90
N PRO A 15 -15.17 13.77 -4.69
CA PRO A 15 -16.25 14.20 -3.80
C PRO A 15 -16.26 15.70 -3.51
N ILE A 16 -15.12 16.38 -3.69
CA ILE A 16 -14.92 17.82 -3.51
C ILE A 16 -15.25 18.62 -4.79
N SER A 17 -15.25 17.97 -5.96
CA SER A 17 -15.38 18.57 -7.28
C SER A 17 -16.25 17.67 -8.15
N TRP A 18 -17.55 17.66 -7.86
CA TRP A 18 -18.57 17.23 -8.81
C TRP A 18 -18.87 18.41 -9.73
N PHE A 19 -18.43 18.31 -10.98
CA PHE A 19 -18.85 19.21 -12.04
C PHE A 19 -19.60 18.38 -13.08
N GLU A 20 -20.88 18.68 -13.29
CA GLU A 20 -21.59 18.18 -14.47
C GLU A 20 -21.06 18.88 -15.72
N ALA A 21 -21.12 18.17 -16.86
CA ALA A 21 -20.68 18.74 -18.12
C ALA A 21 -21.70 19.79 -18.58
N GLY A 22 -21.45 21.06 -18.28
CA GLY A 22 -22.33 22.18 -18.62
C GLY A 22 -22.60 23.15 -17.47
N GLU A 23 -22.22 22.80 -16.23
CA GLU A 23 -22.37 23.70 -15.09
C GLU A 23 -21.37 24.86 -15.13
N ALA A 24 -21.91 26.08 -15.16
CA ALA A 24 -21.13 27.30 -14.96
C ALA A 24 -20.55 27.28 -13.54
N GLN A 25 -19.27 27.67 -13.44
CA GLN A 25 -18.48 27.56 -12.23
C GLN A 25 -19.06 28.43 -11.11
N LEU A 26 -19.81 27.85 -10.17
CA LEU A 26 -20.14 28.50 -8.89
C LEU A 26 -18.87 28.58 -8.04
N THR A 27 -17.99 29.52 -8.39
CA THR A 27 -16.71 29.74 -7.72
C THR A 27 -16.87 30.81 -6.66
N GLY A 28 -17.51 30.45 -5.55
CA GLY A 28 -17.53 31.28 -4.35
C GLY A 28 -16.26 31.05 -3.52
N PRO A 29 -15.69 32.09 -2.86
CA PRO A 29 -14.49 31.95 -2.03
C PRO A 29 -14.67 30.94 -0.88
N HIS A 30 -15.90 30.76 -0.39
CA HIS A 30 -16.23 29.77 0.64
C HIS A 30 -16.00 28.32 0.17
N ILE A 31 -16.43 27.99 -1.05
CA ILE A 31 -16.29 26.64 -1.63
C ILE A 31 -14.81 26.33 -1.89
N VAL A 32 -14.04 27.33 -2.33
CA VAL A 32 -12.59 27.21 -2.53
C VAL A 32 -11.89 26.90 -1.20
N HIS A 33 -12.25 27.60 -0.13
CA HIS A 33 -11.68 27.38 1.20
C HIS A 33 -11.97 25.98 1.72
N GLN A 34 -13.25 25.56 1.67
CA GLN A 34 -13.67 24.22 2.09
C GLN A 34 -12.97 23.11 1.27
N SER A 35 -12.79 23.35 -0.04
CA SER A 35 -12.06 22.42 -0.90
C SER A 35 -10.58 22.30 -0.50
N MET A 36 -9.95 23.41 -0.14
CA MET A 36 -8.55 23.43 0.28
C MET A 36 -8.33 22.67 1.60
N GLU A 37 -9.23 22.84 2.58
CA GLU A 37 -9.22 22.08 3.83
C GLU A 37 -9.35 20.58 3.57
N ASN A 38 -10.30 20.18 2.74
CA ASN A 38 -10.51 18.77 2.39
C ASN A 38 -9.30 18.18 1.65
N LEU A 39 -8.65 18.95 0.76
CA LEU A 39 -7.42 18.53 0.09
C LEU A 39 -6.27 18.31 1.09
N ASN A 40 -6.13 19.17 2.09
CA ASN A 40 -5.11 19.00 3.13
C ASN A 40 -5.33 17.70 3.91
N ILE A 41 -6.58 17.40 4.29
CA ILE A 41 -6.94 16.15 4.98
C ILE A 41 -6.60 14.93 4.12
N ILE A 42 -6.91 14.97 2.82
CA ILE A 42 -6.60 13.86 1.90
C ILE A 42 -5.09 13.67 1.78
N GLN A 43 -4.32 14.73 1.61
CA GLN A 43 -2.87 14.65 1.52
C GLN A 43 -2.24 14.10 2.81
N GLU A 44 -2.77 14.48 3.97
CA GLU A 44 -2.30 13.95 5.25
C GLU A 44 -2.59 12.44 5.36
N LYS A 45 -3.82 12.01 5.02
CA LYS A 45 -4.18 10.59 4.98
C LYS A 45 -3.35 9.78 3.98
N GLU A 46 -3.04 10.34 2.82
CA GLU A 46 -2.20 9.68 1.84
C GLU A 46 -0.76 9.51 2.37
N LYS A 47 -0.21 10.55 2.99
CA LYS A 47 1.12 10.49 3.63
C LYS A 47 1.18 9.48 4.77
N THR A 48 0.14 9.39 5.61
CA THR A 48 0.12 8.40 6.70
C THR A 48 0.11 6.98 6.13
N VAL A 49 -0.76 6.68 5.16
CA VAL A 49 -0.79 5.36 4.50
C VAL A 49 0.56 5.03 3.85
N GLN A 50 1.16 5.97 3.12
CA GLN A 50 2.50 5.78 2.53
C GLN A 50 3.56 5.48 3.59
N ARG A 51 3.52 6.19 4.72
CA ARG A 51 4.44 5.97 5.85
C ARG A 51 4.26 4.59 6.48
N HIS A 52 3.00 4.15 6.68
CA HIS A 52 2.70 2.81 7.18
C HIS A 52 3.18 1.71 6.23
N GLN A 53 2.96 1.89 4.92
CA GLN A 53 3.45 0.94 3.93
C GLN A 53 4.98 0.87 3.91
N LYS A 54 5.63 2.03 4.00
CA LYS A 54 7.09 2.13 4.01
C LYS A 54 7.70 1.48 5.26
N SER A 55 7.12 1.69 6.45
CA SER A 55 7.65 1.04 7.66
C SER A 55 7.57 -0.48 7.59
N TYR A 56 6.50 -1.04 7.05
CA TYR A 56 6.36 -2.49 6.87
C TYR A 56 7.40 -3.05 5.89
N ILE A 57 7.61 -2.37 4.76
CA ILE A 57 8.61 -2.75 3.76
C ILE A 57 10.03 -2.61 4.34
N ASP A 58 10.32 -1.53 5.04
CA ASP A 58 11.63 -1.25 5.61
C ASP A 58 12.00 -2.27 6.70
N VAL A 59 11.05 -2.68 7.54
CA VAL A 59 11.27 -3.77 8.54
C VAL A 59 11.58 -5.09 7.85
N ARG A 60 10.87 -5.43 6.77
CA ARG A 60 11.09 -6.68 6.02
C ARG A 60 12.34 -6.68 5.15
N ARG A 61 12.90 -5.52 4.84
CA ARG A 61 14.15 -5.36 4.07
C ARG A 61 15.40 -5.35 4.95
N ARG A 62 15.28 -4.99 6.23
CA ARG A 62 16.38 -5.17 7.19
C ARG A 62 16.57 -6.67 7.43
N GLY A 63 17.82 -7.12 7.51
CA GLY A 63 18.11 -8.48 7.95
C GLY A 63 17.50 -8.67 9.34
N ILE A 64 16.62 -9.65 9.49
CA ILE A 64 16.08 -10.02 10.80
C ILE A 64 17.20 -10.78 11.51
N GLU A 65 17.71 -10.23 12.61
CA GLU A 65 18.66 -10.89 13.49
C GLU A 65 17.85 -11.76 14.48
N PHE A 66 18.31 -12.99 14.70
CA PHE A 66 17.66 -13.95 15.60
C PHE A 66 18.64 -14.29 16.73
N GLU A 67 18.13 -14.45 17.95
CA GLU A 67 18.90 -14.92 19.08
C GLU A 67 18.83 -16.45 19.20
N VAL A 68 19.73 -17.03 20.00
CA VAL A 68 19.67 -18.45 20.32
C VAL A 68 18.40 -18.69 21.14
N ASP A 69 17.63 -19.73 20.79
CA ASP A 69 16.29 -20.09 21.31
C ASP A 69 15.07 -19.41 20.64
N ASP A 70 15.27 -18.58 19.61
CA ASP A 70 14.16 -18.09 18.78
C ASP A 70 13.56 -19.17 17.87
N TRP A 71 12.23 -19.23 17.82
CA TRP A 71 11.50 -20.15 16.94
C TRP A 71 11.33 -19.53 15.55
N VAL A 72 12.03 -20.09 14.55
CA VAL A 72 11.97 -19.64 13.16
C VAL A 72 11.38 -20.69 12.22
N TYR A 73 10.58 -20.25 11.26
CA TYR A 73 10.08 -21.11 10.18
C TYR A 73 11.13 -21.24 9.08
N LEU A 74 11.58 -22.46 8.82
CA LEU A 74 12.44 -22.75 7.67
C LEU A 74 11.60 -22.79 6.39
N ASN A 75 11.85 -21.85 5.48
CA ASN A 75 11.27 -21.91 4.13
C ASN A 75 11.95 -23.01 3.31
N VAL A 76 11.35 -24.19 3.28
CA VAL A 76 11.82 -25.31 2.44
C VAL A 76 11.07 -25.26 1.11
N SER A 77 11.81 -25.05 0.01
CA SER A 77 11.25 -25.26 -1.33
C SER A 77 11.09 -26.78 -1.54
N PRO A 78 9.89 -27.29 -1.91
CA PRO A 78 9.63 -28.71 -1.87
C PRO A 78 10.50 -29.55 -2.82
N VAL A 79 11.08 -29.01 -3.90
CA VAL A 79 11.94 -29.81 -4.77
C VAL A 79 12.93 -28.98 -5.59
N LYS A 80 14.23 -29.08 -5.28
CA LYS A 80 15.31 -29.13 -6.29
C LYS A 80 16.23 -30.26 -5.83
N GLY A 81 16.21 -31.36 -6.59
CA GLY A 81 16.63 -32.68 -6.12
C GLY A 81 17.96 -32.73 -5.39
N VAL A 82 18.01 -33.55 -4.33
CA VAL A 82 19.04 -34.56 -3.99
C VAL A 82 19.02 -34.82 -2.47
N ARG A 83 18.83 -36.11 -2.14
CA ARG A 83 18.99 -36.81 -0.85
C ARG A 83 18.29 -36.19 0.37
N ARG A 84 17.04 -36.65 0.52
CA ARG A 84 16.35 -36.77 1.81
C ARG A 84 17.34 -37.20 2.89
N PHE A 85 17.47 -36.37 3.91
CA PHE A 85 18.18 -36.66 5.14
C PHE A 85 17.97 -38.12 5.55
N GLY A 86 19.07 -38.83 5.81
CA GLY A 86 19.04 -40.14 6.43
C GLY A 86 18.55 -39.99 7.87
N LYS A 87 17.24 -40.16 8.08
CA LYS A 87 16.65 -40.58 9.36
C LYS A 87 15.40 -41.40 9.07
N GLU A 88 15.43 -42.65 9.49
CA GLU A 88 14.27 -43.54 9.58
C GLU A 88 13.20 -42.90 10.47
N GLY A 89 12.11 -42.46 9.87
CA GLY A 89 10.94 -41.98 10.60
C GLY A 89 9.82 -41.70 9.62
N LYS A 90 8.69 -42.41 9.77
CA LYS A 90 7.51 -42.18 8.92
C LYS A 90 6.93 -40.79 9.21
N LEU A 91 6.72 -40.00 8.15
CA LEU A 91 5.93 -38.76 8.23
C LEU A 91 4.45 -39.15 8.28
N SER A 92 3.73 -38.74 9.32
CA SER A 92 2.28 -38.85 9.39
C SER A 92 1.62 -37.69 8.63
N THR A 93 0.45 -37.96 8.05
CA THR A 93 -0.38 -36.98 7.35
C THR A 93 -1.55 -36.59 8.25
N ARG A 94 -1.78 -35.28 8.45
CA ARG A 94 -3.11 -34.73 8.71
C ARG A 94 -3.33 -33.57 7.76
#